data_AF-A0A2V3W5B9-F1
#
_entry.id   AF-A0A2V3W5B9-F1
#
_cell.length_a   1.000
_cell.length_b   1.000
_cell.length_c   1.000
_cell.angle_alpha   90.00
_cell.angle_beta   90.00
_cell.angle_gamma   90.00
#
_symmetry.space_group_name_H-M   'P 1'
#
loop_
_entity.id
_entity.type
_entity.pdbx_description
1 polymer ?
#
loop_
_entity_poly.entity_id
_entity_poly.type
_entity_poly.pdbx_seq_one_letter_code
_entity_poly.pdbx_strand_id
1 'polypeptide(L)' 'MKKLVMIASLVFSVALYLFFEVTGNEAALAPILLGLLVSFTCAMMLLTEK' A
#
# COMPACT_ATOMS: atom_id res chain seq x y z
N MET A 1 -7.04 8.87 12.86
CA MET A 1 -6.77 9.23 11.45
C MET A 1 -5.68 8.35 10.82
N LYS A 2 -4.48 8.21 11.41
CA LYS A 2 -3.37 7.38 10.87
C LYS A 2 -3.75 5.92 10.53
N LYS A 3 -4.53 5.24 11.38
CA LYS A 3 -5.02 3.85 11.11
C LYS A 3 -5.90 3.74 9.86
N LEU A 4 -6.81 4.69 9.63
CA LEU A 4 -7.68 4.68 8.46
C LEU A 4 -6.89 4.91 7.17
N VAL A 5 -5.88 5.78 7.21
CA VAL A 5 -4.96 6.02 6.09
C VAL A 5 -4.15 4.77 5.76
N MET A 6 -3.65 4.05 6.78
CA MET A 6 -2.95 2.78 6.59
C MET A 6 -3.86 1.73 5.93
N ILE A 7 -5.09 1.55 6.43
CA ILE A 7 -6.03 0.58 5.85
C ILE A 7 -6.40 0.95 4.41
N ALA A 8 -6.69 2.22 4.13
CA ALA A 8 -7.01 2.69 2.79
C ALA A 8 -5.85 2.47 1.81
N SER A 9 -4.61 2.77 2.23
CA SER A 9 -3.41 2.54 1.42
C SER A 9 -3.17 1.05 1.14
N LEU A 10 -3.49 0.20 2.10
CA LEU A 10 -3.31 -1.25 1.97
C LEU A 10 -4.36 -1.84 1.01
N VAL A 11 -5.62 -1.43 1.13
CA VAL A 11 -6.69 -1.79 0.18
C VAL A 11 -6.35 -1.33 -1.23
N PHE A 12 -5.79 -0.12 -1.38
CA PHE A 12 -5.36 0.41 -2.67
C PHE A 12 -4.20 -0.41 -3.28
N SER A 13 -3.19 -0.79 -2.49
CA SER A 13 -2.11 -1.68 -2.95
C SER A 13 -2.63 -3.06 -3.37
N VAL A 14 -3.59 -3.64 -2.65
CA VAL A 14 -4.19 -4.94 -3.00
C VAL A 14 -4.98 -4.85 -4.31
N ALA A 15 -5.75 -3.77 -4.51
CA ALA A 15 -6.49 -3.55 -5.75
C ALA A 15 -5.55 -3.40 -6.96
N LEU A 16 -4.45 -2.66 -6.81
CA LEU A 16 -3.43 -2.53 -7.85
C LEU A 16 -2.70 -3.86 -8.13
N TYR A 17 -2.48 -4.69 -7.11
CA TYR A 17 -1.90 -6.02 -7.28
C TYR A 17 -2.80 -6.94 -8.10
N LEU A 18 -4.10 -6.97 -7.80
CA LEU A 18 -5.07 -7.71 -8.61
C LEU A 18 -5.11 -7.19 -10.06
N PHE A 19 -5.01 -5.88 -10.25
CA PHE A 19 -4.93 -5.28 -11.59
C PHE A 19 -3.66 -5.71 -12.34
N PHE A 20 -2.51 -5.79 -11.65
CA PHE A 20 -1.27 -6.32 -12.20
C PHE A 20 -1.42 -7.79 -12.62
N GLU A 21 -2.01 -8.62 -11.78
CA GLU A 21 -2.21 -10.06 -12.06
C GLU A 21 -3.10 -10.29 -13.29
N VAL A 22 -4.14 -9.46 -13.48
CA VAL A 22 -5.07 -9.57 -14.61
C VAL A 22 -4.50 -8.96 -15.90
N THR A 23 -3.79 -7.82 -15.81
CA THR A 23 -3.35 -7.06 -16.99
C THR A 23 -1.94 -7.44 -17.44
N GLY A 24 -1.13 -8.05 -16.56
CA GLY A 24 0.29 -8.34 -16.81
C GLY A 24 1.15 -7.08 -16.99
N ASN A 25 0.62 -5.90 -16.68
CA ASN A 25 1.29 -4.63 -16.94
C ASN A 25 2.30 -4.31 -15.83
N GLU A 26 3.57 -4.58 -16.09
CA GLU A 26 4.70 -4.35 -15.17
C GLU A 26 4.77 -2.92 -14.64
N ALA A 27 4.21 -1.93 -15.36
CA ALA A 27 4.11 -0.55 -14.89
C ALA A 27 3.26 -0.41 -13.61
N ALA A 28 2.38 -1.37 -13.31
CA ALA A 28 1.58 -1.38 -12.08
C ALA A 28 2.39 -1.77 -10.83
N LEU A 29 3.59 -2.36 -10.98
CA LEU A 29 4.46 -2.71 -9.85
C LEU A 29 4.96 -1.48 -9.09
N ALA A 30 5.28 -0.39 -9.80
CA ALA A 30 5.75 0.85 -9.18
C ALA A 30 4.72 1.48 -8.22
N PRO A 31 3.44 1.66 -8.60
CA PRO A 31 2.44 2.17 -7.67
C PRO A 31 2.07 1.17 -6.56
N ILE A 32 2.16 -0.16 -6.79
CA ILE A 32 1.99 -1.17 -5.71
C ILE A 32 3.06 -1.01 -4.63
N LEU A 33 4.33 -0.92 -5.04
CA LEU A 33 5.48 -0.73 -4.15
C LEU A 33 5.37 0.57 -3.35
N LEU A 34 4.92 1.66 -3.99
CA LEU A 34 4.66 2.94 -3.29
C LEU A 34 3.57 2.81 -2.23
N GLY A 35 2.44 2.15 -2.53
CA GLY A 35 1.36 1.96 -1.56
C GLY A 35 1.77 1.06 -0.38
N LEU A 36 2.62 0.07 -0.62
CA LEU A 36 3.22 -0.76 0.42
C LEU A 36 4.19 0.04 1.30
N LEU A 37 5.07 0.84 0.70
CA LEU A 37 6.03 1.69 1.40
C LEU A 37 5.32 2.69 2.33
N VAL A 38 4.24 3.31 1.86
CA VAL A 38 3.42 4.23 2.66
C VAL A 38 2.73 3.50 3.81
N SER A 39 2.15 2.31 3.56
CA SER A 39 1.56 1.49 4.63
C SER A 39 2.58 1.10 5.68
N PHE A 40 3.78 0.71 5.27
CA PHE A 40 4.87 0.31 6.17
C PHE A 40 5.39 1.48 7.00
N THR A 41 5.56 2.65 6.38
CA THR A 41 5.98 3.88 7.07
C THR A 41 4.93 4.32 8.10
N CYS A 42 3.64 4.26 7.76
CA CYS A 42 2.56 4.53 8.71
C CYS A 42 2.55 3.54 9.87
N ALA A 43 2.76 2.25 9.61
CA ALA A 43 2.82 1.21 10.64
C ALA A 43 4.00 1.42 11.60
N MET A 44 5.19 1.71 11.08
CA MET A 44 6.39 2.04 11.86
C MET A 44 6.16 3.28 12.72
N MET A 45 5.57 4.34 12.17
CA MET A 45 5.26 5.56 12.93
C MET A 45 4.28 5.26 14.08
N LEU A 46 3.26 4.44 13.84
CA LEU A 46 2.29 4.00 14.86
C LEU A 46 2.92 3.13 15.96
N LEU A 47 3.91 2.32 15.62
CA LEU A 47 4.64 1.49 16.58
C LEU A 47 5.63 2.30 17.40
N THR A 48 6.30 3.29 16.80
CA THR A 48 7.24 4.20 17.48
C THR A 48 6.54 5.15 18.45
N GLU A 49 5.27 5.49 18.21
CA GLU A 49 4.47 6.31 19.13
C GLU A 49 3.96 5.54 20.38
N LYS A 50 4.24 4.24 20.51
CA LYS A 50 3.75 3.37 21.59
C LYS A 50 4.88 2.86 22.48
#